data_AF-A0A1S3MVZ3-F1
#
_entry.id   AF-A0A1S3MVZ3-F1
#
_cell.length_a   1.000
_cell.length_b   1.000
_cell.length_c   1.000
_cell.angle_alpha   90.00
_cell.angle_beta   90.00
_cell.angle_gamma   90.00
#
_symmetry.space_group_name_H-M   'P 1'
#
loop_
_entity.id
_entity.type
_entity.pdbx_description
1 polymer ?
#
loop_
_entity_poly.entity_id
_entity_poly.type
_entity_poly.pdbx_seq_one_letter_code
_entity_poly.pdbx_strand_id
1 'polypeptide(L)'
;MLSLLFLILYIPAVMSSSSQMAGIFPQDPALPIGSTLTATCSVSPDLGLHASSLFWSLNGRRLPSSSYSVLSPTALSVTLPGLPASRQRSGDNLVCHNHGGHVLAGSCLYIGMPPVKPVNLTCWSRNTKDLTCRWAPGGQGETFIKTKYTLKYKLRWYGRERECEEYNAAQPYSCYIPRDLALFTPYEIWVEATNQLGSATSDVITLDILDVVTTDPPSGVSVSRVGDLEDHLSVRWKSPPALKDFLFQAKYQIRYRLEDNSDWKVMDDVGNQTSCRLAGLRPGTVYFVQVRCNPVGIYGSRRAGIWSEWSHPTAASTPHSERVLSGSCDSKSGDSNSTLRRELKQFFGWVRNHAYGCGGMSIKLYDQWRVWMQKSHKTRNQVGPTRG
;
A
#
# COMPACT_ATOMS: atom_id res chain seq x y z
N MET A 1 14.13 -51.72 36.67
CA MET A 1 13.50 -50.66 35.87
C MET A 1 12.28 -50.17 36.61
N LEU A 2 12.25 -48.88 36.95
CA LEU A 2 11.26 -48.26 37.83
C LEU A 2 9.88 -48.13 37.15
N SER A 3 8.82 -48.56 37.83
CA SER A 3 7.44 -48.21 37.51
C SER A 3 7.09 -46.85 38.13
N LEU A 4 6.77 -45.86 37.29
CA LEU A 4 6.28 -44.55 37.70
C LEU A 4 4.75 -44.60 37.84
N LEU A 5 4.26 -44.51 39.08
CA LEU A 5 2.86 -44.22 39.40
C LEU A 5 2.61 -42.71 39.28
N PHE A 6 1.79 -42.29 38.32
CA PHE A 6 1.30 -40.93 38.21
C PHE A 6 0.12 -40.73 39.16
N LEU A 7 0.33 -39.96 40.23
CA LEU A 7 -0.74 -39.49 41.12
C LEU A 7 -1.39 -38.27 40.47
N ILE A 8 -2.64 -38.39 40.00
CA ILE A 8 -3.43 -37.26 39.49
C ILE A 8 -4.02 -36.52 40.69
N LEU A 9 -3.40 -35.40 41.05
CA LEU A 9 -3.95 -34.43 42.01
C LEU A 9 -5.09 -33.65 41.34
N TYR A 10 -6.33 -33.98 41.69
CA TYR A 10 -7.49 -33.13 41.41
C TYR A 10 -7.43 -31.90 42.31
N ILE A 11 -6.99 -30.78 41.75
CA ILE A 11 -7.14 -29.47 42.39
C ILE A 11 -8.61 -29.05 42.17
N PRO A 12 -9.41 -28.80 43.23
CA PRO A 12 -10.73 -28.23 43.05
C PRO A 12 -10.56 -26.83 42.47
N ALA A 13 -11.06 -26.63 41.24
CA ALA A 13 -11.19 -25.32 40.66
C ALA A 13 -12.10 -24.49 41.57
N VAL A 14 -11.52 -23.55 42.32
CA VAL A 14 -12.26 -22.49 43.00
C VAL A 14 -12.95 -21.69 41.88
N MET A 15 -14.23 -21.99 41.65
CA MET A 15 -15.10 -21.13 40.88
C MET A 15 -15.29 -19.86 41.70
N SER A 16 -14.42 -18.88 41.48
CA SER A 16 -14.63 -17.51 41.91
C SER A 16 -15.80 -16.96 41.11
N SER A 17 -17.02 -17.19 41.62
CA SER A 17 -18.18 -16.38 41.28
C SER A 17 -17.85 -14.96 41.73
N SER A 18 -17.32 -14.13 40.84
CA SER A 18 -17.25 -12.70 41.10
C SER A 18 -18.69 -12.20 41.12
N SER A 19 -19.23 -11.97 42.32
CA SER A 19 -20.48 -11.22 42.46
C SER A 19 -20.20 -9.82 41.91
N GLN A 20 -20.70 -9.54 40.71
CA GLN A 20 -20.52 -8.25 40.06
C GLN A 20 -21.22 -7.20 40.94
N MET A 21 -20.44 -6.39 41.66
CA MET A 21 -20.96 -5.48 42.70
C MET A 21 -21.82 -4.35 42.10
N ALA A 22 -21.64 -4.03 40.82
CA ALA A 22 -22.48 -3.14 40.04
C ALA A 22 -22.40 -3.49 38.56
N GLY A 23 -23.47 -3.24 37.79
CA GLY A 23 -23.52 -3.52 36.36
C GLY A 23 -24.41 -2.55 35.59
N ILE A 24 -24.14 -2.39 34.31
CA ILE A 24 -24.95 -1.58 33.38
C ILE A 24 -25.64 -2.51 32.37
N PHE A 25 -26.90 -2.23 32.10
CA PHE A 25 -27.66 -2.89 31.03
C PHE A 25 -28.33 -1.87 30.12
N PRO A 26 -28.26 -2.02 28.78
CA PRO A 26 -27.47 -3.00 28.06
C PRO A 26 -25.95 -2.73 28.16
N GLN A 27 -25.16 -3.81 28.17
CA GLN A 27 -23.70 -3.72 28.14
C GLN A 27 -23.22 -3.60 26.69
N ASP A 28 -22.41 -2.58 26.43
CA ASP A 28 -21.75 -2.30 25.15
C ASP A 28 -22.66 -2.28 23.90
N PRO A 29 -23.81 -1.56 23.92
CA PRO A 29 -24.79 -1.60 22.84
C PRO A 29 -24.32 -0.89 21.57
N ALA A 30 -24.73 -1.42 20.41
CA ALA A 30 -24.63 -0.73 19.12
C ALA A 30 -26.00 -0.21 18.66
N LEU A 31 -26.05 1.06 18.25
CA LEU A 31 -27.28 1.72 17.84
C LEU A 31 -27.08 2.58 16.59
N PRO A 32 -28.10 2.69 15.71
CA PRO A 32 -28.11 3.68 14.64
C PRO A 32 -28.08 5.12 15.18
N ILE A 33 -27.45 6.03 14.44
CA ILE A 33 -27.50 7.48 14.73
C ILE A 33 -28.95 7.96 14.87
N GLY A 34 -29.21 8.81 15.87
CA GLY A 34 -30.54 9.33 16.17
C GLY A 34 -31.41 8.41 17.04
N SER A 35 -30.92 7.21 17.38
CA SER A 35 -31.64 6.30 18.28
C SER A 35 -31.70 6.82 19.71
N THR A 36 -32.68 6.34 20.46
CA THR A 36 -32.82 6.58 21.89
C THR A 36 -32.32 5.37 22.67
N LEU A 37 -31.43 5.60 23.65
CA LEU A 37 -30.95 4.56 24.56
C LEU A 37 -31.56 4.77 25.95
N THR A 38 -32.08 3.70 26.55
CA THR A 38 -32.35 3.63 27.98
C THR A 38 -31.39 2.64 28.60
N ALA A 39 -30.56 3.10 29.53
CA ALA A 39 -29.60 2.28 30.25
C ALA A 39 -29.90 2.27 31.74
N THR A 40 -29.61 1.17 32.41
CA THR A 40 -29.86 0.98 33.84
C THR A 40 -28.58 0.55 34.54
N CYS A 41 -28.27 1.21 35.65
CA CYS A 41 -27.17 0.87 36.54
C CYS A 41 -27.77 0.22 37.77
N SER A 42 -27.41 -1.05 37.98
CA SER A 42 -27.85 -1.84 39.13
C SER A 42 -26.67 -2.07 40.06
N VAL A 43 -26.84 -1.81 41.35
CA VAL A 43 -25.82 -2.01 42.39
C VAL A 43 -26.23 -3.12 43.35
N SER A 44 -25.26 -3.88 43.87
CA SER A 44 -25.53 -4.87 44.91
C SER A 44 -26.02 -4.17 46.19
N PRO A 45 -27.05 -4.70 46.87
CA PRO A 45 -27.46 -4.22 48.19
C PRO A 45 -26.31 -4.17 49.21
N ASP A 46 -25.31 -5.06 49.07
CA ASP A 46 -24.17 -5.17 49.98
C ASP A 46 -23.28 -3.92 50.01
N LEU A 47 -23.36 -3.06 48.98
CA LEU A 47 -22.62 -1.80 48.91
C LEU A 47 -23.24 -0.70 49.78
N GLY A 48 -24.47 -0.87 50.30
CA GLY A 48 -25.16 0.14 51.09
C GLY A 48 -25.45 1.44 50.33
N LEU A 49 -25.38 1.42 48.99
CA LEU A 49 -25.63 2.57 48.13
C LEU A 49 -27.11 2.62 47.73
N HIS A 50 -27.70 3.80 47.81
CA HIS A 50 -29.06 4.05 47.32
C HIS A 50 -29.02 4.65 45.91
N ALA A 51 -29.90 4.20 45.02
CA ALA A 51 -29.94 4.59 43.60
C ALA A 51 -30.06 6.10 43.38
N SER A 52 -30.76 6.82 44.26
CA SER A 52 -30.89 8.28 44.19
C SER A 52 -29.58 9.05 44.43
N SER A 53 -28.57 8.41 45.00
CA SER A 53 -27.23 8.98 45.24
C SER A 53 -26.29 8.79 44.05
N LEU A 54 -26.67 7.96 43.07
CA LEU A 54 -25.88 7.64 41.90
C LEU A 54 -26.02 8.73 40.83
N PHE A 55 -25.05 8.80 39.91
CA PHE A 55 -25.18 9.65 38.73
C PHE A 55 -24.48 9.03 37.52
N TRP A 56 -24.86 9.52 36.34
CA TRP A 56 -24.29 9.07 35.07
C TRP A 56 -23.40 10.12 34.43
N SER A 57 -22.37 9.66 33.72
CA SER A 57 -21.57 10.49 32.83
C SER A 57 -21.46 9.86 31.45
N LEU A 58 -21.47 10.67 30.39
CA LEU A 58 -21.17 10.26 29.03
C LEU A 58 -19.89 10.98 28.55
N ASN A 59 -18.87 10.23 28.16
CA ASN A 59 -17.56 10.75 27.75
C ASN A 59 -16.96 11.74 28.77
N GLY A 60 -17.09 11.42 30.07
CA GLY A 60 -16.60 12.23 31.18
C GLY A 60 -17.48 13.44 31.54
N ARG A 61 -18.56 13.72 30.80
CA ARG A 61 -19.51 14.80 31.12
C ARG A 61 -20.69 14.26 31.92
N ARG A 62 -20.96 14.85 33.08
CA ARG A 62 -22.11 14.48 33.93
C ARG A 62 -23.42 14.82 33.21
N LEU A 63 -24.32 13.85 33.18
CA LEU A 63 -25.64 13.99 32.58
C LEU A 63 -26.61 14.74 33.52
N PRO A 64 -27.61 15.45 32.99
CA PRO A 64 -28.56 16.18 33.82
C PRO A 64 -29.47 15.23 34.60
N SER A 65 -29.82 15.56 35.84
CA SER A 65 -30.71 14.73 36.67
C SER A 65 -32.11 14.54 36.10
N SER A 66 -32.56 15.46 35.23
CA SER A 66 -33.83 15.34 34.50
C SER A 66 -33.88 14.16 33.51
N SER A 67 -32.72 13.61 33.15
CA SER A 67 -32.63 12.42 32.30
C SER A 67 -32.72 11.10 33.07
N TYR A 68 -32.81 11.15 34.40
CA TYR A 68 -32.75 9.98 35.27
C TYR A 68 -34.14 9.53 35.72
N SER A 69 -34.30 8.23 35.93
CA SER A 69 -35.45 7.64 36.61
C SER A 69 -34.98 6.60 37.63
N VAL A 70 -35.40 6.76 38.89
CA VAL A 70 -35.13 5.77 39.94
C VAL A 70 -36.12 4.64 39.77
N LEU A 71 -35.63 3.45 39.43
CA LEU A 71 -36.48 2.27 39.18
C LEU A 71 -36.70 1.44 40.45
N SER A 72 -35.68 1.39 41.31
CA SER A 72 -35.71 0.70 42.61
C SER A 72 -34.69 1.34 43.56
N PRO A 73 -34.62 0.93 44.85
CA PRO A 73 -33.60 1.41 45.77
C PRO A 73 -32.15 1.14 45.30
N THR A 74 -31.94 0.17 44.42
CA THR A 74 -30.62 -0.25 43.92
C THR A 74 -30.44 -0.08 42.41
N ALA A 75 -31.41 0.49 41.70
CA ALA A 75 -31.34 0.67 40.25
C ALA A 75 -31.69 2.10 39.81
N LEU A 76 -30.73 2.74 39.13
CA LEU A 76 -30.89 4.06 38.51
C LEU A 76 -30.86 3.91 36.98
N SER A 77 -31.89 4.41 36.31
CA SER A 77 -31.96 4.44 34.85
C SER A 77 -31.70 5.83 34.28
N VAL A 78 -31.20 5.88 33.05
CA VAL A 78 -30.98 7.09 32.27
C VAL A 78 -31.51 6.89 30.85
N THR A 79 -32.22 7.89 30.32
CA THR A 79 -32.71 7.90 28.94
C THR A 79 -32.02 9.00 28.14
N LEU A 80 -31.40 8.61 27.03
CA LEU A 80 -30.63 9.46 26.13
C LEU A 80 -31.29 9.45 24.75
N PRO A 81 -32.10 10.47 24.41
CA PRO A 81 -32.74 10.57 23.10
C PRO A 81 -31.79 11.13 22.03
N GLY A 82 -31.98 10.70 20.78
CA GLY A 82 -31.34 11.32 19.61
C GLY A 82 -29.81 11.27 19.65
N LEU A 83 -29.23 10.12 19.99
CA LEU A 83 -27.78 10.00 20.14
C LEU A 83 -27.03 10.36 18.85
N PRO A 84 -26.03 11.25 18.91
CA PRO A 84 -25.17 11.54 17.77
C PRO A 84 -24.22 10.37 17.50
N ALA A 85 -23.55 10.40 16.34
CA ALA A 85 -22.49 9.45 16.02
C ALA A 85 -21.40 9.42 17.10
N SER A 86 -20.87 8.22 17.40
CA SER A 86 -19.79 8.03 18.36
C SER A 86 -18.59 8.90 17.99
N ARG A 87 -17.99 9.51 19.01
CA ARG A 87 -16.83 10.39 18.85
C ARG A 87 -15.54 9.61 18.64
N GLN A 88 -15.53 8.35 19.05
CA GLN A 88 -14.37 7.47 19.06
C GLN A 88 -14.70 6.13 18.44
N ARG A 89 -13.78 5.56 17.66
CA ARG A 89 -13.96 4.24 17.05
C ARG A 89 -13.99 3.10 18.09
N SER A 90 -13.47 3.33 19.29
CA SER A 90 -13.54 2.43 20.44
C SER A 90 -14.87 2.46 21.18
N GLY A 91 -15.81 3.33 20.77
CA GLY A 91 -17.07 3.56 21.47
C GLY A 91 -16.99 4.76 22.42
N ASP A 92 -18.18 5.25 22.79
CA ASP A 92 -18.39 6.35 23.73
C ASP A 92 -18.61 5.79 25.15
N ASN A 93 -18.01 6.41 26.15
CA ASN A 93 -17.99 5.85 27.51
C ASN A 93 -19.20 6.32 28.31
N LEU A 94 -20.18 5.43 28.54
CA LEU A 94 -21.29 5.64 29.47
C LEU A 94 -20.92 5.01 30.82
N VAL A 95 -20.90 5.81 31.88
CA VAL A 95 -20.36 5.40 33.17
C VAL A 95 -21.32 5.77 34.30
N CYS A 96 -21.53 4.83 35.21
CA CYS A 96 -22.31 5.00 36.43
C CYS A 96 -21.35 5.24 37.62
N HIS A 97 -21.65 6.25 38.41
CA HIS A 97 -20.82 6.69 39.54
C HIS A 97 -21.62 6.71 40.83
N ASN A 98 -20.92 6.55 41.96
CA ASN A 98 -21.49 6.85 43.27
C ASN A 98 -21.44 8.36 43.59
N HIS A 99 -22.03 8.78 44.71
CA HIS A 99 -22.05 10.19 45.14
C HIS A 99 -20.66 10.80 45.34
N GLY A 100 -19.65 9.98 45.68
CA GLY A 100 -18.25 10.38 45.85
C GLY A 100 -17.47 10.50 44.53
N GLY A 101 -18.07 10.17 43.39
CA GLY A 101 -17.43 10.23 42.07
C GLY A 101 -16.60 8.99 41.71
N HIS A 102 -16.71 7.90 42.46
CA HIS A 102 -16.10 6.63 42.11
C HIS A 102 -16.91 5.93 41.03
N VAL A 103 -16.20 5.38 40.04
CA VAL A 103 -16.79 4.57 38.98
C VAL A 103 -17.27 3.24 39.55
N LEU A 104 -18.55 2.94 39.35
CA LEU A 104 -19.16 1.67 39.76
C LEU A 104 -19.21 0.67 38.60
N ALA A 105 -19.59 1.14 37.41
CA ALA A 105 -19.68 0.33 36.20
C ALA A 105 -19.57 1.22 34.94
N GLY A 106 -19.15 0.63 33.82
CA GLY A 106 -19.02 1.31 32.53
C GLY A 106 -19.53 0.46 31.36
N SER A 107 -20.03 1.12 30.32
CA SER A 107 -20.52 0.53 29.07
C SER A 107 -20.09 1.39 27.89
N CYS A 108 -19.57 0.78 26.83
CA CYS A 108 -19.11 1.42 25.61
C CYS A 108 -20.23 1.49 24.57
N LEU A 109 -20.75 2.67 24.29
CA LEU A 109 -21.80 2.87 23.30
C LEU A 109 -21.21 2.98 21.89
N TYR A 110 -21.73 2.20 20.94
CA TYR A 110 -21.33 2.23 19.53
C TYR A 110 -22.45 2.82 18.67
N ILE A 111 -22.45 4.14 18.46
CA ILE A 111 -23.47 4.83 17.68
C ILE A 111 -22.92 5.13 16.28
N GLY A 112 -23.54 4.55 15.27
CA GLY A 112 -23.04 4.68 13.90
C GLY A 112 -24.05 4.28 12.85
N MET A 113 -23.54 3.86 11.70
CA MET A 113 -24.34 3.38 10.57
C MET A 113 -23.97 1.95 10.20
N PRO A 114 -24.93 1.14 9.73
CA PRO A 114 -24.62 -0.16 9.14
C PRO A 114 -23.74 0.01 7.90
N PRO A 115 -22.94 -0.99 7.52
CA PRO A 115 -22.07 -0.90 6.36
C PRO A 115 -22.90 -0.79 5.08
N VAL A 116 -22.42 0.02 4.15
CA VAL A 116 -22.96 0.07 2.78
C VAL A 116 -22.12 -0.86 1.90
N LYS A 117 -22.80 -1.53 0.96
CA LYS A 117 -22.21 -2.42 -0.04
C LYS A 117 -20.90 -1.86 -0.62
N PRO A 118 -19.75 -2.55 -0.44
CA PRO A 118 -18.49 -2.12 -1.06
C PRO A 118 -18.58 -2.09 -2.58
N VAL A 119 -17.84 -1.16 -3.20
CA VAL A 119 -17.87 -0.89 -4.65
C VAL A 119 -16.45 -0.87 -5.23
N ASN A 120 -16.33 -0.83 -6.56
CA ASN A 120 -15.05 -0.75 -7.28
C ASN A 120 -14.06 -1.86 -6.93
N LEU A 121 -14.57 -3.08 -6.68
CA LEU A 121 -13.73 -4.26 -6.47
C LEU A 121 -12.97 -4.57 -7.76
N THR A 122 -11.65 -4.44 -7.70
CA THR A 122 -10.72 -4.70 -8.80
C THR A 122 -9.55 -5.52 -8.30
N CYS A 123 -9.03 -6.41 -9.15
CA CYS A 123 -7.90 -7.25 -8.81
C CYS A 123 -6.86 -7.24 -9.93
N TRP A 124 -5.60 -7.48 -9.57
CA TRP A 124 -4.51 -7.71 -10.50
C TRP A 124 -3.54 -8.73 -9.93
N SER A 125 -2.88 -9.46 -10.82
CA SER A 125 -1.89 -10.47 -10.48
C SER A 125 -0.54 -10.05 -11.03
N ARG A 126 0.47 -9.96 -10.17
CA ARG A 126 1.84 -9.73 -10.61
C ARG A 126 2.46 -11.05 -11.03
N ASN A 127 2.89 -11.12 -12.29
CA ASN A 127 3.62 -12.26 -12.84
C ASN A 127 2.91 -13.62 -12.63
N THR A 128 1.57 -13.63 -12.58
CA THR A 128 0.71 -14.80 -12.34
C THR A 128 1.01 -15.62 -11.09
N LYS A 129 1.61 -14.99 -10.07
CA LYS A 129 2.02 -15.68 -8.84
C LYS A 129 1.21 -15.29 -7.63
N ASP A 130 0.70 -14.06 -7.62
CA ASP A 130 -0.09 -13.49 -6.55
C ASP A 130 -1.41 -12.94 -7.07
N LEU A 131 -2.29 -12.52 -6.17
CA LEU A 131 -3.48 -11.77 -6.51
C LEU A 131 -3.66 -10.67 -5.47
N THR A 132 -3.64 -9.43 -5.94
CA THR A 132 -3.96 -8.27 -5.10
C THR A 132 -5.30 -7.73 -5.54
N CYS A 133 -6.19 -7.48 -4.58
CA CYS A 133 -7.49 -6.88 -4.83
C CYS A 133 -7.65 -5.60 -4.00
N ARG A 134 -8.36 -4.62 -4.56
CA ARG A 134 -8.73 -3.35 -3.93
C ARG A 134 -10.20 -3.08 -4.14
N TRP A 135 -10.79 -2.41 -3.17
CA TRP A 135 -12.18 -1.94 -3.21
C TRP A 135 -12.31 -0.58 -2.55
N ALA A 136 -13.46 0.06 -2.73
CA ALA A 136 -13.86 1.24 -2.00
C ALA A 136 -15.07 0.91 -1.10
N PRO A 137 -15.19 1.55 0.07
CA PRO A 137 -16.46 1.59 0.80
C PRO A 137 -17.57 2.19 -0.09
N GLY A 138 -18.80 1.67 -0.04
CA GLY A 138 -19.89 2.14 -0.90
C GLY A 138 -20.57 3.44 -0.49
N GLY A 139 -20.38 3.91 0.75
CA GLY A 139 -21.00 5.12 1.28
C GLY A 139 -20.09 6.34 1.25
N GLN A 140 -20.66 7.54 1.23
CA GLN A 140 -19.92 8.82 1.24
C GLN A 140 -19.37 9.23 2.62
N GLY A 141 -19.34 8.34 3.61
CA GLY A 141 -18.93 8.67 4.97
C GLY A 141 -18.44 7.49 5.77
N GLU A 142 -17.82 7.77 6.92
CA GLU A 142 -17.46 6.75 7.89
C GLU A 142 -18.71 6.17 8.54
N THR A 143 -18.69 4.88 8.90
CA THR A 143 -19.76 4.25 9.69
C THR A 143 -19.76 4.70 11.15
N PHE A 144 -18.78 5.50 11.58
CA PHE A 144 -18.52 5.97 12.95
C PHE A 144 -18.26 4.86 13.99
N ILE A 145 -18.38 3.59 13.59
CA ILE A 145 -18.06 2.41 14.38
C ILE A 145 -17.10 1.52 13.59
N LYS A 146 -16.33 0.68 14.28
CA LYS A 146 -15.35 -0.19 13.64
C LYS A 146 -16.04 -1.15 12.66
N THR A 147 -15.76 -1.00 11.36
CA THR A 147 -16.22 -1.90 10.30
C THR A 147 -15.06 -2.76 9.81
N LYS A 148 -15.23 -4.08 9.85
CA LYS A 148 -14.31 -5.06 9.28
C LYS A 148 -14.70 -5.28 7.81
N TYR A 149 -13.71 -5.27 6.92
CA TYR A 149 -13.88 -5.67 5.53
C TYR A 149 -13.13 -6.98 5.34
N THR A 150 -13.82 -7.99 4.81
CA THR A 150 -13.27 -9.32 4.56
C THR A 150 -13.37 -9.63 3.08
N LEU A 151 -12.24 -9.78 2.39
CA LEU A 151 -12.24 -10.27 1.02
C LEU A 151 -12.38 -11.79 1.02
N LYS A 152 -13.35 -12.28 0.27
CA LYS A 152 -13.71 -13.69 0.15
C LYS A 152 -13.57 -14.13 -1.29
N TYR A 153 -13.11 -15.37 -1.48
CA TYR A 153 -12.88 -15.91 -2.79
C TYR A 153 -13.05 -17.43 -2.81
N LYS A 154 -13.50 -17.95 -3.94
CA LYS A 154 -13.54 -19.38 -4.23
C LYS A 154 -13.32 -19.62 -5.71
N LEU A 155 -12.90 -20.83 -6.05
CA LEU A 155 -12.94 -21.29 -7.43
C LEU A 155 -14.41 -21.47 -7.84
N ARG A 156 -14.77 -21.03 -9.05
CA ARG A 156 -16.18 -20.94 -9.49
C ARG A 156 -16.92 -22.28 -9.47
N TRP A 157 -16.24 -23.33 -9.93
CA TRP A 157 -16.86 -24.64 -10.19
C TRP A 157 -16.69 -25.63 -9.05
N TYR A 158 -15.63 -25.49 -8.26
CA TYR A 158 -15.25 -26.39 -7.18
C TYR A 158 -14.44 -25.62 -6.16
N GLY A 159 -14.33 -26.11 -4.93
CA GLY A 159 -13.53 -25.46 -3.89
C GLY A 159 -14.38 -24.73 -2.85
N ARG A 160 -13.76 -24.53 -1.69
CA ARG A 160 -14.40 -23.90 -0.53
C ARG A 160 -14.16 -22.39 -0.56
N GLU A 161 -15.07 -21.67 0.07
CA GLU A 161 -14.86 -20.27 0.41
C GLU A 161 -13.59 -20.11 1.24
N ARG A 162 -12.75 -19.16 0.84
CA ARG A 162 -11.55 -18.76 1.56
C ARG A 162 -11.65 -17.27 1.88
N GLU A 163 -11.16 -16.90 3.05
CA GLU A 163 -10.97 -15.51 3.44
C GLU A 163 -9.53 -15.10 3.21
N CYS A 164 -9.33 -13.87 2.76
CA CYS A 164 -8.00 -13.30 2.64
C CYS A 164 -7.54 -12.76 4.01
N GLU A 165 -6.39 -13.23 4.47
CA GLU A 165 -5.85 -12.93 5.81
C GLU A 165 -4.82 -11.78 5.78
N GLU A 166 -4.14 -11.57 4.66
CA GLU A 166 -3.08 -10.57 4.52
C GLU A 166 -3.63 -9.22 4.03
N TYR A 167 -4.10 -8.42 4.99
CA TYR A 167 -4.45 -7.02 4.75
C TYR A 167 -3.18 -6.18 4.62
N ASN A 168 -3.10 -5.37 3.57
CA ASN A 168 -1.94 -4.50 3.39
C ASN A 168 -2.02 -3.32 4.37
N ALA A 169 -1.19 -3.34 5.42
CA ALA A 169 -1.17 -2.27 6.43
C ALA A 169 -0.84 -0.90 5.82
N ALA A 170 -0.12 -0.86 4.70
CA ALA A 170 0.20 0.37 3.99
C ALA A 170 -0.96 0.90 3.13
N GLN A 171 -1.96 0.08 2.82
CA GLN A 171 -3.07 0.47 1.94
C GLN A 171 -4.42 -0.06 2.44
N PRO A 172 -5.29 0.83 2.96
CA PRO A 172 -6.62 0.43 3.42
C PRO A 172 -7.46 -0.11 2.24
N TYR A 173 -8.40 -1.00 2.56
CA TYR A 173 -9.33 -1.60 1.59
C TYR A 173 -8.63 -2.38 0.47
N SER A 174 -7.55 -3.06 0.83
CA SER A 174 -6.81 -3.95 -0.07
C SER A 174 -6.46 -5.26 0.63
N CYS A 175 -6.40 -6.33 -0.15
CA CYS A 175 -5.97 -7.64 0.33
C CYS A 175 -5.04 -8.33 -0.66
N TYR A 176 -4.07 -9.05 -0.14
CA TYR A 176 -3.02 -9.74 -0.89
C TYR A 176 -3.09 -11.25 -0.68
N ILE A 177 -3.10 -12.00 -1.78
CA ILE A 177 -3.10 -13.47 -1.78
C ILE A 177 -1.77 -13.93 -2.40
N PRO A 178 -0.82 -14.45 -1.61
CA PRO A 178 0.57 -14.61 -2.04
C PRO A 178 0.85 -15.80 -2.97
N ARG A 179 0.04 -16.87 -2.91
CA ARG A 179 0.31 -18.16 -3.59
C ARG A 179 -0.93 -19.05 -3.65
N ASP A 180 -0.75 -20.26 -4.18
CA ASP A 180 -1.76 -21.33 -4.27
C ASP A 180 -3.01 -20.89 -5.05
N LEU A 181 -2.74 -20.16 -6.13
CA LEU A 181 -3.72 -19.69 -7.11
C LEU A 181 -3.74 -20.68 -8.29
N ALA A 182 -4.93 -21.03 -8.73
CA ALA A 182 -5.16 -21.85 -9.89
C ALA A 182 -5.26 -20.96 -11.13
N LEU A 183 -4.57 -21.35 -12.19
CA LEU A 183 -4.72 -20.76 -13.52
C LEU A 183 -5.75 -21.55 -14.32
N PHE A 184 -6.31 -20.95 -15.38
CA PHE A 184 -7.28 -21.58 -16.29
C PHE A 184 -8.62 -21.96 -15.64
N THR A 185 -8.85 -21.53 -14.41
CA THR A 185 -10.11 -21.73 -13.69
C THR A 185 -10.55 -20.41 -13.07
N PRO A 186 -11.74 -19.89 -13.43
CA PRO A 186 -12.18 -18.62 -12.92
C PRO A 186 -12.47 -18.67 -11.41
N TYR A 187 -12.10 -17.59 -10.72
CA TYR A 187 -12.46 -17.30 -9.35
C TYR A 187 -13.74 -16.48 -9.29
N GLU A 188 -14.54 -16.71 -8.25
CA GLU A 188 -15.55 -15.76 -7.75
C GLU A 188 -14.98 -15.04 -6.55
N ILE A 189 -15.00 -13.70 -6.57
CA ILE A 189 -14.38 -12.85 -5.54
C ILE A 189 -15.38 -11.76 -5.13
N TRP A 190 -15.53 -11.55 -3.83
CA TRP A 190 -16.38 -10.49 -3.26
C TRP A 190 -15.82 -9.99 -1.94
N VAL A 191 -16.35 -8.88 -1.45
CA VAL A 191 -15.98 -8.29 -0.16
C VAL A 191 -17.20 -8.20 0.73
N GLU A 192 -17.07 -8.68 1.95
CA GLU A 192 -18.06 -8.56 3.01
C GLU A 192 -17.63 -7.47 4.00
N ALA A 193 -18.46 -6.44 4.18
CA ALA A 193 -18.28 -5.40 5.17
C ALA A 193 -19.21 -5.66 6.35
N THR A 194 -18.67 -5.78 7.56
CA THR A 194 -19.44 -6.14 8.76
C THR A 194 -19.10 -5.23 9.93
N ASN A 195 -20.13 -4.77 10.63
CA ASN A 195 -20.02 -4.12 11.94
C ASN A 195 -21.14 -4.58 12.88
N GLN A 196 -21.22 -4.01 14.07
CA GLN A 196 -22.22 -4.41 15.09
C GLN A 196 -23.68 -4.12 14.67
N LEU A 197 -23.90 -3.28 13.64
CA LEU A 197 -25.23 -2.91 13.13
C LEU A 197 -25.65 -3.73 11.91
N GLY A 198 -24.76 -4.53 11.32
CA GLY A 198 -25.10 -5.42 10.20
C GLY A 198 -23.92 -5.71 9.28
N SER A 199 -24.24 -6.35 8.15
CA SER A 199 -23.29 -6.65 7.07
C SER A 199 -23.82 -6.25 5.70
N ALA A 200 -22.90 -5.99 4.77
CA ALA A 200 -23.19 -5.74 3.37
C ALA A 200 -22.10 -6.34 2.48
N THR A 201 -22.49 -6.94 1.36
CA THR A 201 -21.59 -7.62 0.44
C THR A 201 -21.50 -6.88 -0.90
N SER A 202 -20.28 -6.84 -1.48
CA SER A 202 -20.05 -6.30 -2.82
C SER A 202 -20.73 -7.17 -3.89
N ASP A 203 -20.76 -6.67 -5.13
CA ASP A 203 -20.97 -7.56 -6.26
C ASP A 203 -19.86 -8.60 -6.33
N VAL A 204 -20.22 -9.80 -6.80
CA VAL A 204 -19.27 -10.87 -7.07
C VAL A 204 -18.64 -10.60 -8.43
N ILE A 205 -17.32 -10.48 -8.47
CA ILE A 205 -16.57 -10.44 -9.72
C ILE A 205 -16.11 -11.86 -10.08
N THR A 206 -16.08 -12.16 -11.38
CA THR A 206 -15.54 -13.41 -11.91
C THR A 206 -14.34 -13.11 -12.80
N LEU A 207 -13.19 -13.72 -12.50
CA LEU A 207 -11.96 -13.56 -13.28
C LEU A 207 -11.11 -14.81 -13.24
N ASP A 208 -10.41 -15.10 -14.34
CA ASP A 208 -9.20 -15.92 -14.28
C ASP A 208 -8.02 -15.01 -13.88
N ILE A 209 -7.02 -15.57 -13.19
CA ILE A 209 -5.77 -14.86 -12.89
C ILE A 209 -5.13 -14.33 -14.18
N LEU A 210 -5.24 -15.10 -15.26
CA LEU A 210 -4.72 -14.75 -16.59
C LEU A 210 -5.43 -13.53 -17.22
N ASP A 211 -6.63 -13.18 -16.77
CA ASP A 211 -7.37 -12.01 -17.25
C ASP A 211 -6.90 -10.68 -16.65
N VAL A 212 -6.13 -10.73 -15.56
CA VAL A 212 -5.76 -9.56 -14.74
C VAL A 212 -4.27 -9.48 -14.48
N VAL A 213 -3.45 -10.01 -15.39
CA VAL A 213 -2.00 -10.06 -15.25
C VAL A 213 -1.38 -8.69 -15.46
N THR A 214 -0.48 -8.31 -14.57
CA THR A 214 0.52 -7.26 -14.76
C THR A 214 1.91 -7.84 -14.50
N THR A 215 2.95 -7.09 -14.84
CA THR A 215 4.34 -7.51 -14.64
C THR A 215 5.16 -6.41 -13.99
N ASP A 216 6.37 -6.76 -13.58
CA ASP A 216 7.36 -5.74 -13.22
C ASP A 216 7.67 -4.83 -14.42
N PRO A 217 8.03 -3.55 -14.18
CA PRO A 217 8.52 -2.68 -15.24
C PRO A 217 9.78 -3.27 -15.91
N PRO A 218 10.03 -2.97 -17.20
CA PRO A 218 11.27 -3.33 -17.87
C PRO A 218 12.50 -2.86 -17.08
N SER A 219 13.50 -3.73 -16.98
CA SER A 219 14.73 -3.45 -16.23
C SER A 219 15.90 -3.15 -17.18
N GLY A 220 16.97 -2.55 -16.66
CA GLY A 220 18.17 -2.26 -17.45
C GLY A 220 17.92 -1.32 -18.63
N VAL A 221 17.04 -0.33 -18.46
CA VAL A 221 16.77 0.70 -19.48
C VAL A 221 18.02 1.55 -19.67
N SER A 222 18.58 1.49 -20.88
CA SER A 222 19.75 2.24 -21.31
C SER A 222 19.40 3.09 -22.53
N VAL A 223 19.91 4.31 -22.56
CA VAL A 223 19.74 5.25 -23.67
C VAL A 223 21.12 5.68 -24.12
N SER A 224 21.41 5.53 -25.41
CA SER A 224 22.71 5.86 -26.00
C SER A 224 22.57 6.56 -27.34
N ARG A 225 23.61 7.28 -27.74
CA ARG A 225 23.69 7.92 -29.07
C ARG A 225 23.77 6.87 -30.18
N VAL A 226 23.33 7.25 -31.37
CA VAL A 226 23.42 6.40 -32.57
C VAL A 226 24.47 7.00 -33.50
N GLY A 227 25.74 6.69 -33.24
CA GLY A 227 26.86 7.34 -33.94
C GLY A 227 26.79 8.87 -33.78
N ASP A 228 26.99 9.57 -34.89
CA ASP A 228 26.98 11.04 -34.95
C ASP A 228 25.60 11.63 -35.31
N LEU A 229 24.55 10.83 -35.25
CA LEU A 229 23.20 11.27 -35.63
C LEU A 229 22.59 12.16 -34.54
N GLU A 230 22.49 13.45 -34.86
CA GLU A 230 22.13 14.54 -33.94
C GLU A 230 20.67 14.54 -33.48
N ASP A 231 19.78 13.87 -34.20
CA ASP A 231 18.34 13.83 -33.92
C ASP A 231 17.85 12.45 -33.46
N HIS A 232 18.78 11.56 -33.08
CA HIS A 232 18.49 10.18 -32.74
C HIS A 232 19.07 9.71 -31.41
N LEU A 233 18.31 8.86 -30.72
CA LEU A 233 18.75 8.09 -29.55
C LEU A 233 18.31 6.63 -29.68
N SER A 234 19.15 5.70 -29.23
CA SER A 234 18.84 4.27 -29.12
C SER A 234 18.46 3.95 -27.67
N VAL A 235 17.27 3.40 -27.48
CA VAL A 235 16.76 2.93 -26.19
C VAL A 235 16.80 1.41 -26.18
N ARG A 236 17.35 0.80 -25.14
CA ARG A 236 17.42 -0.67 -24.96
C ARG A 236 17.01 -1.05 -23.55
N TRP A 237 16.30 -2.17 -23.39
CA TRP A 237 15.82 -2.66 -22.09
C TRP A 237 15.83 -4.19 -22.04
N LYS A 238 15.62 -4.74 -20.84
CA LYS A 238 15.43 -6.17 -20.61
C LYS A 238 13.95 -6.46 -20.37
N SER A 239 13.45 -7.49 -21.07
CA SER A 239 12.11 -8.04 -20.83
C SER A 239 12.02 -8.62 -19.41
N PRO A 240 10.95 -8.31 -18.64
CA PRO A 240 10.65 -8.96 -17.38
C PRO A 240 10.68 -10.50 -17.51
N PRO A 241 11.28 -11.25 -16.57
CA PRO A 241 11.39 -12.71 -16.67
C PRO A 241 10.06 -13.43 -16.88
N ALA A 242 8.97 -12.94 -16.27
CA ALA A 242 7.64 -13.52 -16.40
C ALA A 242 7.06 -13.45 -17.83
N LEU A 243 7.53 -12.52 -18.66
CA LEU A 243 7.13 -12.38 -20.07
C LEU A 243 7.96 -13.26 -21.02
N LYS A 244 8.95 -14.00 -20.49
CA LYS A 244 9.67 -15.03 -21.25
C LYS A 244 9.00 -16.39 -21.18
N ASP A 245 7.95 -16.50 -20.37
CA ASP A 245 7.14 -17.69 -20.27
C ASP A 245 6.26 -17.84 -21.51
N PHE A 246 5.94 -19.08 -21.90
CA PHE A 246 5.18 -19.37 -23.13
C PHE A 246 3.74 -18.84 -23.10
N LEU A 247 3.29 -18.40 -21.93
CA LEU A 247 1.93 -17.97 -21.68
C LEU A 247 1.62 -16.58 -22.24
N PHE A 248 2.61 -15.71 -22.50
CA PHE A 248 2.35 -14.32 -22.88
C PHE A 248 3.34 -13.79 -23.93
N GLN A 249 2.88 -12.87 -24.76
CA GLN A 249 3.70 -11.95 -25.53
C GLN A 249 3.80 -10.60 -24.80
N ALA A 250 4.76 -9.77 -25.17
CA ALA A 250 4.92 -8.44 -24.59
C ALA A 250 4.69 -7.36 -25.65
N LYS A 251 3.95 -6.32 -25.28
CA LYS A 251 4.00 -5.01 -25.95
C LYS A 251 4.70 -4.01 -25.05
N TYR A 252 5.50 -3.13 -25.64
CA TYR A 252 6.18 -2.06 -24.91
C TYR A 252 5.66 -0.70 -25.34
N GLN A 253 5.65 0.22 -24.37
CA GLN A 253 5.40 1.63 -24.59
C GLN A 253 6.58 2.43 -24.06
N ILE A 254 7.01 3.43 -24.83
CA ILE A 254 8.09 4.33 -24.45
C ILE A 254 7.50 5.71 -24.27
N ARG A 255 7.91 6.41 -23.21
CA ARG A 255 7.67 7.84 -23.08
C ARG A 255 8.97 8.59 -22.89
N TYR A 256 9.06 9.78 -23.47
CA TYR A 256 10.22 10.63 -23.33
C TYR A 256 9.84 12.10 -23.20
N ARG A 257 10.66 12.87 -22.48
CA ARG A 257 10.47 14.32 -22.31
C ARG A 257 11.80 15.03 -22.20
N LEU A 258 11.76 16.34 -22.40
CA LEU A 258 12.87 17.25 -22.12
C LEU A 258 12.99 17.45 -20.60
N GLU A 259 14.18 17.84 -20.13
CA GLU A 259 14.41 18.18 -18.72
C GLU A 259 13.44 19.27 -18.24
N ASP A 260 13.35 20.35 -19.02
CA ASP A 260 12.58 21.57 -18.70
C ASP A 260 11.08 21.46 -19.03
N ASN A 261 10.61 20.30 -19.51
CA ASN A 261 9.22 20.10 -19.89
C ASN A 261 8.55 19.06 -18.97
N SER A 262 7.33 19.35 -18.53
CA SER A 262 6.45 18.41 -17.81
C SER A 262 5.83 17.36 -18.72
N ASP A 263 5.66 17.67 -20.01
CA ASP A 263 4.84 16.89 -20.91
C ASP A 263 5.65 15.75 -21.54
N TRP A 264 5.10 14.54 -21.41
CA TRP A 264 5.67 13.32 -21.98
C TRP A 264 5.16 13.10 -23.41
N LYS A 265 6.10 12.93 -24.34
CA LYS A 265 5.80 12.34 -25.65
C LYS A 265 5.75 10.83 -25.52
N VAL A 266 4.74 10.20 -26.08
CA VAL A 266 4.47 8.75 -25.93
C VAL A 266 4.54 8.06 -27.29
N MET A 267 5.17 6.88 -27.31
CA MET A 267 5.17 5.95 -28.43
C MET A 267 4.43 4.69 -28.00
N ASP A 268 3.22 4.51 -28.55
CA ASP A 268 2.21 3.59 -28.02
C ASP A 268 2.48 2.10 -28.25
N ASP A 269 3.08 1.73 -29.39
CA ASP A 269 3.33 0.33 -29.73
C ASP A 269 4.74 0.14 -30.30
N VAL A 270 5.61 -0.48 -29.49
CA VAL A 270 6.96 -0.88 -29.87
C VAL A 270 7.04 -2.39 -30.14
N GLY A 271 5.88 -3.07 -30.18
CA GLY A 271 5.77 -4.52 -30.36
C GLY A 271 6.51 -5.30 -29.28
N ASN A 272 7.00 -6.49 -29.63
CA ASN A 272 7.80 -7.36 -28.76
C ASN A 272 9.31 -7.15 -28.97
N GLN A 273 9.74 -5.89 -29.15
CA GLN A 273 11.15 -5.54 -29.27
C GLN A 273 11.73 -5.16 -27.91
N THR A 274 13.04 -5.33 -27.73
CA THR A 274 13.78 -4.89 -26.54
C THR A 274 14.71 -3.70 -26.82
N SER A 275 14.58 -3.11 -28.01
CA SER A 275 15.29 -1.92 -28.43
C SER A 275 14.45 -1.10 -29.39
N CYS A 276 14.56 0.23 -29.31
CA CYS A 276 13.88 1.15 -30.22
C CYS A 276 14.76 2.37 -30.46
N ARG A 277 14.67 2.94 -31.66
CA ARG A 277 15.36 4.18 -32.02
C ARG A 277 14.36 5.34 -32.02
N LEU A 278 14.61 6.33 -31.17
CA LEU A 278 13.92 7.61 -31.18
C LEU A 278 14.51 8.47 -32.30
N ALA A 279 13.65 9.21 -33.01
CA ALA A 279 14.01 10.08 -34.14
C ALA A 279 13.31 11.44 -34.01
N GLY A 280 13.80 12.45 -34.73
CA GLY A 280 13.22 13.80 -34.69
C GLY A 280 13.43 14.51 -33.35
N LEU A 281 14.53 14.19 -32.67
CA LEU A 281 14.94 14.85 -31.42
C LEU A 281 15.70 16.15 -31.74
N ARG A 282 15.72 17.08 -30.78
CA ARG A 282 16.51 18.31 -30.91
C ARG A 282 17.98 17.99 -30.68
N PRO A 283 18.92 18.47 -31.52
CA PRO A 283 20.35 18.34 -31.27
C PRO A 283 20.79 18.96 -29.93
N GLY A 284 21.87 18.43 -29.35
CA GLY A 284 22.49 18.94 -28.12
C GLY A 284 21.56 19.01 -26.90
N THR A 285 20.51 18.19 -26.84
CA THR A 285 19.43 18.30 -25.86
C THR A 285 19.32 17.04 -25.01
N VAL A 286 19.08 17.19 -23.71
CA VAL A 286 18.90 16.08 -22.76
C VAL A 286 17.45 15.60 -22.76
N TYR A 287 17.27 14.28 -22.88
CA TYR A 287 15.99 13.61 -22.82
C TYR A 287 15.94 12.61 -21.67
N PHE A 288 14.83 12.60 -20.93
CA PHE A 288 14.47 11.53 -20.00
C PHE A 288 13.56 10.54 -20.72
N VAL A 289 13.85 9.25 -20.57
CA VAL A 289 13.12 8.15 -21.20
C VAL A 289 12.68 7.15 -20.16
N GLN A 290 11.45 6.66 -20.29
CA GLN A 290 10.91 5.55 -19.51
C GLN A 290 10.24 4.54 -20.42
N VAL A 291 10.26 3.28 -19.99
CA VAL A 291 9.65 2.16 -20.72
C VAL A 291 8.71 1.42 -19.76
N ARG A 292 7.55 1.00 -20.26
CA ARG A 292 6.67 0.04 -19.58
C ARG A 292 6.24 -1.06 -20.53
N CYS A 293 5.64 -2.12 -19.99
CA CYS A 293 5.22 -3.28 -20.78
C CYS A 293 3.80 -3.70 -20.45
N ASN A 294 3.16 -4.39 -21.40
CA ASN A 294 1.84 -5.00 -21.24
C ASN A 294 1.91 -6.47 -21.71
N PRO A 295 1.49 -7.45 -20.87
CA PRO A 295 1.30 -8.81 -21.32
C PRO A 295 0.11 -8.91 -22.29
N VAL A 296 0.36 -9.35 -23.51
CA VAL A 296 -0.66 -9.56 -24.55
C VAL A 296 -0.60 -10.98 -25.09
N GLY A 297 -1.59 -11.41 -25.87
CA GLY A 297 -1.59 -12.76 -26.45
C GLY A 297 -1.55 -13.86 -25.38
N ILE A 298 -2.25 -13.61 -24.27
CA ILE A 298 -2.23 -14.46 -23.09
C ILE A 298 -2.91 -15.79 -23.40
N TYR A 299 -2.18 -16.91 -23.29
CA TYR A 299 -2.76 -18.23 -23.53
C TYR A 299 -3.91 -18.49 -22.56
N GLY A 300 -5.09 -18.80 -23.08
CA GLY A 300 -6.30 -19.04 -22.28
C GLY A 300 -7.09 -17.79 -21.88
N SER A 301 -6.61 -16.57 -22.20
CA SER A 301 -7.37 -15.33 -22.03
C SER A 301 -7.58 -14.60 -23.36
N ARG A 302 -8.73 -13.92 -23.48
CA ARG A 302 -9.02 -13.01 -24.60
C ARG A 302 -8.70 -11.56 -24.27
N ARG A 303 -8.27 -11.27 -23.04
CA ARG A 303 -7.99 -9.91 -22.58
C ARG A 303 -6.49 -9.63 -22.70
N ALA A 304 -6.17 -8.40 -23.07
CA ALA A 304 -4.83 -7.88 -22.81
C ALA A 304 -4.69 -7.69 -21.30
N GLY A 305 -3.47 -7.88 -20.80
CA GLY A 305 -3.17 -7.60 -19.41
C GLY A 305 -3.11 -6.12 -19.09
N ILE A 306 -2.69 -5.85 -17.87
CA ILE A 306 -2.59 -4.53 -17.28
C ILE A 306 -1.15 -4.03 -17.49
N TRP A 307 -1.02 -2.81 -18.01
CA TRP A 307 0.27 -2.14 -18.16
C TRP A 307 1.04 -2.13 -16.84
N SER A 308 2.33 -2.46 -16.89
CA SER A 308 3.22 -2.29 -15.75
C SER A 308 3.42 -0.82 -15.43
N GLU A 309 3.96 -0.57 -14.23
CA GLU A 309 4.48 0.74 -13.88
C GLU A 309 5.58 1.18 -14.87
N TRP A 310 5.85 2.47 -14.90
CA TRP A 310 6.98 2.98 -15.68
C TRP A 310 8.31 2.57 -15.05
N SER A 311 9.29 2.22 -15.89
CA SER A 311 10.68 2.04 -15.43
C SER A 311 11.21 3.31 -14.76
N HIS A 312 12.30 3.17 -14.02
CA HIS A 312 13.08 4.32 -13.59
C HIS A 312 13.47 5.19 -14.82
N PRO A 313 13.45 6.53 -14.68
CA PRO A 313 13.81 7.42 -15.78
C PRO A 313 15.31 7.35 -16.08
N THR A 314 15.66 7.17 -17.35
CA THR A 314 17.04 7.17 -17.83
C THR A 314 17.28 8.38 -18.74
N ALA A 315 18.38 9.09 -18.54
CA ALA A 315 18.71 10.28 -19.30
C ALA A 315 19.83 10.05 -20.33
N ALA A 316 19.73 10.70 -21.48
CA ALA A 316 20.82 10.84 -22.44
C ALA A 316 20.66 12.12 -23.26
N SER A 317 21.76 12.65 -23.78
CA SER A 317 21.74 13.81 -24.68
C SER A 317 22.06 13.44 -26.12
N THR A 318 21.35 14.06 -27.04
CA THR A 318 21.67 14.02 -28.47
C THR A 318 23.01 14.71 -28.77
N PRO A 319 23.75 14.28 -29.81
CA PRO A 319 24.93 14.99 -30.27
C PRO A 319 24.64 16.47 -30.60
N HIS A 320 25.62 17.34 -30.42
CA HIS A 320 25.51 18.74 -30.79
C HIS A 320 25.88 18.93 -32.27
N SER A 321 25.18 19.83 -32.96
CA SER A 321 25.56 20.22 -34.32
C SER A 321 26.66 21.27 -34.29
N GLU A 322 27.89 20.87 -34.61
CA GLU A 322 28.92 21.82 -35.04
C GLU A 322 28.90 21.87 -36.57
N ARG A 323 27.88 22.51 -37.17
CA ARG A 323 28.04 23.05 -38.52
C ARG A 323 28.96 24.27 -38.45
N VAL A 324 30.25 24.03 -38.25
CA VAL A 324 31.28 25.04 -38.49
C VAL A 324 31.47 25.14 -40.00
N LEU A 325 30.77 26.10 -40.61
CA LEU A 325 31.26 26.78 -41.79
C LEU A 325 32.57 27.49 -41.39
N SER A 326 33.69 26.79 -41.45
CA SER A 326 35.02 27.39 -41.55
C SER A 326 36.02 26.28 -41.82
N GLY A 327 36.55 26.24 -43.03
CA GLY A 327 37.72 25.45 -43.33
C GLY A 327 38.88 25.88 -42.43
N SER A 328 39.46 24.92 -41.72
CA SER A 328 40.90 24.81 -41.51
C SER A 328 41.17 23.52 -40.75
N CYS A 329 41.98 22.63 -41.34
CA CYS A 329 42.46 21.45 -40.65
C CYS A 329 43.39 21.87 -39.51
N ASP A 330 42.96 21.67 -38.26
CA ASP A 330 43.87 21.42 -37.15
C ASP A 330 43.14 20.62 -36.06
N SER A 331 43.35 19.32 -36.09
CA SER A 331 42.88 18.38 -35.06
C SER A 331 43.52 18.72 -33.71
N LYS A 332 42.71 19.23 -32.76
CA LYS A 332 43.09 19.34 -31.34
C LYS A 332 42.38 18.28 -30.51
N SER A 333 43.18 17.44 -29.87
CA SER A 333 42.81 16.41 -28.89
C SER A 333 42.23 16.95 -27.55
N GLY A 334 41.74 18.20 -27.53
CA GLY A 334 41.27 18.90 -26.35
C GLY A 334 39.75 18.85 -26.10
N ASP A 335 38.94 18.63 -27.15
CA ASP A 335 37.49 18.83 -27.07
C ASP A 335 36.70 17.62 -26.51
N SER A 336 37.22 16.41 -26.61
CA SER A 336 36.60 15.23 -25.98
C SER A 336 36.64 15.29 -24.44
N ASN A 337 37.71 15.88 -23.89
CA ASN A 337 37.85 16.06 -22.44
C ASN A 337 36.99 17.22 -21.91
N SER A 338 36.76 18.25 -22.71
CA SER A 338 35.91 19.39 -22.33
C SER A 338 34.43 19.01 -22.33
N THR A 339 33.99 18.24 -23.33
CA THR A 339 32.61 17.71 -23.45
C THR A 339 32.27 16.73 -22.34
N LEU A 340 33.13 15.73 -22.07
CA LEU A 340 32.95 14.78 -20.97
C LEU A 340 32.85 15.50 -19.61
N ARG A 341 33.66 16.54 -19.41
CA ARG A 341 33.66 17.32 -18.16
C ARG A 341 32.38 18.14 -18.00
N ARG A 342 31.81 18.65 -19.11
CA ARG A 342 30.52 19.35 -19.11
C ARG A 342 29.38 18.39 -18.77
N GLU A 343 29.35 17.21 -19.39
CA GLU A 343 28.35 16.17 -19.13
C GLU A 343 28.39 15.68 -17.67
N LEU A 344 29.58 15.43 -17.13
CA LEU A 344 29.74 15.03 -15.72
C LEU A 344 29.24 16.10 -14.75
N LYS A 345 29.48 17.39 -15.04
CA LYS A 345 28.96 18.49 -14.21
C LYS A 345 27.43 18.54 -14.23
N GLN A 346 26.82 18.34 -15.40
CA GLN A 346 25.36 18.27 -15.53
C GLN A 346 24.80 17.07 -14.77
N PHE A 347 25.42 15.90 -14.89
CA PHE A 347 25.06 14.70 -14.15
C PHE A 347 25.12 14.89 -12.62
N PHE A 348 26.21 15.44 -12.08
CA PHE A 348 26.31 15.70 -10.64
C PHE A 348 25.33 16.77 -10.16
N GLY A 349 25.05 17.78 -10.99
CA GLY A 349 24.00 18.77 -10.74
C GLY A 349 22.62 18.12 -10.60
N TRP A 350 22.32 17.16 -11.47
CA TRP A 350 21.09 16.37 -11.41
C TRP A 350 21.01 15.49 -10.15
N VAL A 351 22.07 14.73 -9.84
CA VAL A 351 22.12 13.83 -8.66
C VAL A 351 21.84 14.60 -7.38
N ARG A 352 22.39 15.80 -7.23
CA ARG A 352 22.21 16.65 -6.05
C ARG A 352 20.74 17.03 -5.80
N ASN A 353 19.95 17.16 -6.87
CA ASN A 353 18.57 17.61 -6.79
C ASN A 353 17.55 16.45 -6.72
N HIS A 354 17.93 15.24 -7.12
CA HIS A 354 16.98 14.14 -7.33
C HIS A 354 17.33 12.82 -6.62
N ALA A 355 18.54 12.66 -6.06
CA ALA A 355 18.93 11.46 -5.32
C ALA A 355 19.01 11.76 -3.81
N TYR A 356 18.06 11.24 -3.03
CA TYR A 356 18.07 11.34 -1.58
C TYR A 356 19.32 10.66 -0.99
N GLY A 357 20.12 11.40 -0.22
CA GLY A 357 21.36 10.91 0.40
C GLY A 357 22.65 11.12 -0.40
N CYS A 358 22.59 11.63 -1.63
CA CYS A 358 23.78 11.84 -2.50
C CYS A 358 24.17 13.33 -2.68
N GLY A 359 23.70 14.23 -1.82
CA GLY A 359 23.91 15.68 -1.96
C GLY A 359 25.37 16.15 -1.93
N GLY A 360 26.30 15.32 -1.45
CA GLY A 360 27.74 15.62 -1.42
C GLY A 360 28.52 15.24 -2.69
N MET A 361 27.90 14.56 -3.67
CA MET A 361 28.58 14.15 -4.89
C MET A 361 28.89 15.35 -5.78
N SER A 362 30.15 15.49 -6.19
CA SER A 362 30.60 16.60 -7.04
C SER A 362 31.71 16.17 -8.00
N ILE A 363 31.91 16.97 -9.04
CA ILE A 363 33.04 16.79 -9.98
C ILE A 363 34.40 16.80 -9.27
N LYS A 364 34.52 17.52 -8.14
CA LYS A 364 35.74 17.55 -7.33
C LYS A 364 36.00 16.21 -6.65
N LEU A 365 34.96 15.56 -6.10
CA LEU A 365 35.08 14.21 -5.52
C LEU A 365 35.44 13.16 -6.58
N TYR A 366 34.83 13.27 -7.76
CA TYR A 366 35.16 12.40 -8.89
C TYR A 366 36.62 12.54 -9.34
N ASP A 367 37.12 13.78 -9.45
CA ASP A 367 38.51 14.06 -9.78
C ASP A 367 39.47 13.52 -8.70
N GLN A 368 39.14 13.67 -7.41
CA GLN A 368 39.91 13.09 -6.31
C GLN A 368 39.96 11.56 -6.36
N TRP A 369 38.83 10.91 -6.62
CA TRP A 369 38.75 9.45 -6.76
C TRP A 369 39.56 8.95 -7.96
N ARG A 370 39.49 9.62 -9.12
CA ARG A 370 40.33 9.27 -10.28
C ARG A 370 41.81 9.34 -9.97
N VAL A 371 42.24 10.42 -9.32
CA VAL A 371 43.65 10.60 -8.93
C VAL A 371 44.08 9.52 -7.93
N TRP A 372 43.20 9.15 -6.99
CA TRP A 372 43.45 8.07 -6.05
C TRP A 372 43.56 6.71 -6.74
N MET A 373 42.68 6.39 -7.68
CA MET A 373 42.74 5.17 -8.50
C MET A 373 44.05 5.09 -9.32
N GLN A 374 44.45 6.19 -9.96
CA GLN A 374 45.71 6.24 -10.72
C GLN A 374 46.95 6.08 -9.82
N LYS A 375 46.90 6.61 -8.59
CA LYS A 375 47.96 6.40 -7.60
C LYS A 375 48.00 4.95 -7.12
N SER A 376 46.84 4.33 -6.82
CA SER A 376 46.70 2.94 -6.41
C SER A 376 47.28 1.95 -7.44
N HIS A 377 47.04 2.18 -8.73
CA HIS A 377 47.62 1.37 -9.81
C HIS A 377 49.15 1.54 -9.94
N LYS A 378 49.71 2.72 -9.59
CA LYS A 378 51.17 2.93 -9.56
C LYS A 378 51.84 2.26 -8.37
N THR A 379 51.22 2.23 -7.18
CA THR A 379 51.78 1.52 -6.02
C THR A 379 51.75 -0.01 -6.19
N ARG A 380 50.76 -0.54 -6.91
CA ARG A 380 50.68 -1.98 -7.20
C ARG A 380 51.75 -2.49 -8.18
N ASN A 381 52.26 -1.62 -9.05
CA ASN A 381 53.32 -1.96 -10.01
C ASN A 381 54.75 -1.64 -9.51
N GLN A 382 54.91 -1.09 -8.31
CA GLN A 382 56.22 -0.86 -7.68
C GLN A 382 56.63 -1.94 -6.66
N VAL A 383 55.76 -2.91 -6.37
CA VAL A 383 56.13 -4.10 -5.59
C VAL A 383 56.48 -5.22 -6.58
N GLY A 384 57.68 -5.14 -7.15
CA GLY A 384 58.34 -6.28 -7.80
C GLY A 384 58.81 -7.30 -6.76
N PRO A 385 59.04 -8.57 -7.15
CA PRO A 385 59.29 -9.65 -6.21
C PRO A 385 60.59 -9.43 -5.45
N THR A 386 60.52 -9.48 -4.12
CA THR A 386 61.70 -9.63 -3.25
C THR A 386 62.38 -10.94 -3.59
N ARG A 387 63.63 -10.86 -4.09
CA ARG A 387 64.56 -12.00 -4.10
C ARG A 387 64.80 -12.45 -2.66
N GLY A 388 64.47 -13.70 -2.38
CA GLY A 388 64.84 -14.49 -1.21
C GLY A 388 64.87 -15.94 -1.63
#